data_AF-A0A6T8LVI9-F1
#
_entry.id   AF-A0A6T8LVI9-F1
#
_cell.length_a   1.000
_cell.length_b   1.000
_cell.length_c   1.000
_cell.angle_alpha   90.00
_cell.angle_beta   90.00
_cell.angle_gamma   90.00
#
_symmetry.space_group_name_H-M   'P 1'
#
loop_
_entity.id
_entity.type
_entity.pdbx_description
1 polymer ?
#
loop_
_entity_poly.entity_id
_entity_poly.type
_entity_poly.pdbx_seq_one_letter_code
_entity_poly.pdbx_strand_id
1 'polypeptide(L)'
;AVGHLSVRAALLLGGLLNWIQRQTNLYPRTRGLRSMCFLHSDAIKVSAAIDAARSALQASAGSGPEAEAGRRAMARLVAASERLREDLTVYVLSKISEAGEPILTTLKGDWTSAGTGDAPGEYMRRLIDELVSPAIECIGLGDKASGEVLMPKVVATVIDGLLDHLQKTRARISVQGAERLKGDMDHLREWVRTSHMVPAARRNAMLSGPVFVRLENVMQLLLAPRLAPDAVSASPLPDAQEWVARRSRKKRALFC
;
A
#
# COMPACT_ATOMS: atom_id res chain seq x y z
N ALA A 1 -32.54 -5.81 -24.27
CA ALA A 1 -32.12 -4.65 -23.45
C ALA A 1 -30.80 -4.89 -22.71
N VAL A 2 -30.65 -5.98 -21.94
CA VAL A 2 -29.46 -6.27 -21.12
C VAL A 2 -28.15 -6.38 -21.94
N GLY A 3 -28.19 -6.99 -23.14
CA GLY A 3 -27.01 -7.15 -24.00
C GLY A 3 -26.46 -5.85 -24.63
N HIS A 4 -27.27 -4.81 -24.81
CA HIS A 4 -26.80 -3.51 -25.32
C HIS A 4 -26.21 -2.63 -24.20
N LEU A 5 -26.73 -2.76 -22.98
CA LEU A 5 -26.18 -2.12 -21.78
C LEU A 5 -24.80 -2.69 -21.43
N SER A 6 -24.60 -4.01 -21.58
CA SER A 6 -23.31 -4.64 -21.30
C SER A 6 -22.19 -4.19 -22.23
N VAL A 7 -22.48 -3.96 -23.51
CA VAL A 7 -21.49 -3.49 -24.48
C VAL A 7 -21.10 -2.03 -24.22
N ARG A 8 -22.06 -1.16 -23.91
CA ARG A 8 -21.77 0.25 -23.57
C ARG A 8 -20.98 0.37 -22.26
N ALA A 9 -21.32 -0.42 -21.25
CA ALA A 9 -20.55 -0.48 -20.01
C ALA A 9 -19.11 -0.96 -20.27
N ALA A 10 -18.92 -2.00 -21.09
CA ALA A 10 -17.60 -2.50 -21.45
C ALA A 10 -16.75 -1.44 -22.18
N LEU A 11 -17.35 -0.65 -23.08
CA LEU A 11 -16.67 0.44 -23.79
C LEU A 11 -16.27 1.59 -22.86
N LEU A 12 -17.14 1.97 -21.92
CA LEU A 12 -16.85 2.99 -20.91
C LEU A 12 -15.73 2.54 -19.96
N LEU A 13 -15.76 1.28 -19.51
CA LEU A 13 -14.69 0.69 -18.70
C LEU A 13 -13.38 0.63 -19.47
N GLY A 14 -13.41 0.25 -20.75
CA GLY A 14 -12.24 0.29 -21.64
C GLY A 14 -11.67 1.70 -21.83
N GLY A 15 -12.54 2.71 -21.96
CA GLY A 15 -12.14 4.11 -22.03
C GLY A 15 -11.48 4.61 -20.74
N LEU A 16 -12.02 4.25 -19.58
CA LEU A 16 -11.44 4.56 -18.27
C LEU A 16 -10.08 3.88 -18.07
N LEU A 17 -9.95 2.60 -18.43
CA LEU A 17 -8.68 1.86 -18.39
C LEU A 17 -7.61 2.56 -19.25
N ASN A 18 -7.96 2.92 -20.48
CA ASN A 18 -7.06 3.64 -21.39
C ASN A 18 -6.72 5.04 -20.85
N TRP A 19 -7.67 5.72 -20.21
CA TRP A 19 -7.41 7.01 -19.56
C TRP A 19 -6.42 6.84 -18.40
N ILE A 20 -6.62 5.89 -17.48
CA ILE A 20 -5.70 5.60 -16.36
C ILE A 20 -4.29 5.31 -16.89
N GLN A 21 -4.16 4.46 -17.91
CA GLN A 21 -2.89 4.12 -18.54
C GLN A 21 -2.17 5.34 -19.14
N ARG A 22 -2.92 6.38 -19.55
CA ARG A 22 -2.37 7.62 -20.12
C ARG A 22 -2.04 8.69 -19.07
N GLN A 23 -2.48 8.55 -17.82
CA GLN A 23 -2.24 9.54 -16.75
C GLN A 23 -0.85 9.38 -16.07
N THR A 24 0.17 8.91 -16.79
CA THR A 24 1.49 8.59 -16.22
C THR A 24 2.26 9.80 -15.67
N ASN A 25 1.89 11.04 -16.00
CA ASN A 25 2.73 12.22 -15.70
C ASN A 25 2.04 13.42 -15.01
N LEU A 26 0.79 13.31 -14.54
CA LEU A 26 0.09 14.44 -13.93
C LEU A 26 -0.27 14.14 -12.48
N TYR A 27 0.51 14.68 -11.55
CA TYR A 27 0.15 14.73 -10.14
C TYR A 27 -0.53 16.08 -9.83
N PRO A 28 -1.77 16.11 -9.29
CA PRO A 28 -2.25 17.27 -8.57
C PRO A 28 -2.29 16.96 -7.08
N ARG A 29 -1.66 17.84 -6.29
CA ARG A 29 -1.85 18.02 -4.85
C ARG A 29 -3.29 17.65 -4.42
N THR A 30 -3.42 16.93 -3.29
CA THR A 30 -4.61 16.63 -2.45
C THR A 30 -5.99 16.48 -3.12
N ARG A 31 -6.45 17.45 -3.92
CA ARG A 31 -7.62 17.32 -4.81
C ARG A 31 -7.49 16.15 -5.78
N GLY A 32 -6.29 15.87 -6.29
CA GLY A 32 -6.05 14.70 -7.15
C GLY A 32 -6.31 13.38 -6.43
N LEU A 33 -5.75 13.21 -5.23
CA LEU A 33 -5.92 12.01 -4.41
C LEU A 33 -7.37 11.74 -4.06
N ARG A 34 -8.11 12.79 -3.64
CA ARG A 34 -9.52 12.67 -3.31
C ARG A 34 -10.35 12.18 -4.51
N SER A 35 -10.14 12.75 -5.69
CA SER A 35 -10.81 12.30 -6.92
C SER A 35 -10.46 10.86 -7.28
N MET A 36 -9.21 10.44 -7.10
CA MET A 36 -8.79 9.06 -7.34
C MET A 36 -9.44 8.07 -6.35
N CYS A 37 -9.54 8.44 -5.06
CA CYS A 37 -10.24 7.62 -4.07
C CYS A 37 -11.74 7.47 -4.38
N PHE A 38 -12.39 8.54 -4.87
CA PHE A 38 -13.77 8.46 -5.34
C PHE A 38 -13.93 7.59 -6.57
N LEU A 39 -13.04 7.72 -7.57
CA LEU A 39 -13.06 6.84 -8.75
C LEU A 39 -12.89 5.37 -8.37
N HIS A 40 -11.99 5.07 -7.43
CA HIS A 40 -11.84 3.72 -6.89
C HIS A 40 -13.11 3.24 -6.16
N SER A 41 -13.71 4.09 -5.34
CA SER A 41 -14.99 3.80 -4.68
C SER A 41 -16.10 3.50 -5.68
N ASP A 42 -16.19 4.25 -6.78
CA ASP A 42 -17.21 4.05 -7.80
C ASP A 42 -16.94 2.79 -8.61
N ALA A 43 -15.68 2.46 -8.91
CA ALA A 43 -15.31 1.18 -9.52
C ALA A 43 -15.76 -0.03 -8.68
N ILE A 44 -15.68 0.07 -7.34
CA ILE A 44 -16.19 -0.97 -6.45
C ILE A 44 -17.72 -1.09 -6.52
N LYS A 45 -18.45 0.04 -6.52
CA LYS A 45 -19.91 0.03 -6.68
C LYS A 45 -20.33 -0.57 -8.03
N VAL A 46 -19.62 -0.22 -9.11
CA VAL A 46 -19.84 -0.78 -10.44
C VAL A 46 -19.58 -2.29 -10.44
N SER A 47 -18.50 -2.74 -9.81
CA SER A 47 -18.20 -4.17 -9.65
C SER A 47 -19.32 -4.90 -8.91
N ALA A 48 -19.81 -4.34 -7.79
CA ALA A 48 -20.92 -4.94 -7.04
C ALA A 48 -22.22 -4.99 -7.86
N ALA A 49 -22.49 -3.97 -8.68
CA ALA A 49 -23.63 -3.96 -9.59
C ALA A 49 -23.48 -5.01 -10.71
N ILE A 50 -22.28 -5.21 -11.25
CA ILE A 50 -21.98 -6.26 -12.23
C ILE A 50 -22.18 -7.65 -11.60
N ASP A 51 -21.74 -7.85 -10.36
CA ASP A 51 -21.94 -9.10 -9.64
C ASP A 51 -23.42 -9.41 -9.40
N ALA A 52 -24.21 -8.40 -8.98
CA ALA A 52 -25.65 -8.55 -8.82
C ALA A 52 -26.33 -8.88 -10.17
N ALA A 53 -25.93 -8.22 -11.25
CA ALA A 53 -26.45 -8.50 -12.59
C ALA A 53 -26.08 -9.92 -13.07
N ARG A 54 -24.86 -10.39 -12.75
CA ARG A 54 -24.43 -11.77 -13.01
C ARG A 54 -25.31 -12.77 -12.27
N SER A 55 -25.56 -12.57 -10.98
CA SER A 55 -26.41 -13.46 -10.17
C SER A 55 -27.84 -13.50 -10.71
N ALA A 56 -28.40 -12.34 -11.11
CA ALA A 56 -29.72 -12.28 -11.72
C ALA A 56 -29.80 -13.05 -13.05
N LEU A 57 -28.77 -12.93 -13.89
CA LEU A 57 -28.68 -13.65 -15.17
C LEU A 57 -28.55 -15.18 -14.98
N GLN A 58 -27.85 -15.61 -13.94
CA GLN A 58 -27.74 -17.03 -13.57
C GLN A 58 -29.08 -17.59 -13.06
N ALA A 59 -29.82 -16.79 -12.28
CA ALA A 59 -31.12 -17.17 -11.76
C ALA A 59 -32.21 -17.26 -12.85
N SER A 60 -32.13 -16.43 -13.89
CA SER A 60 -33.10 -16.41 -15.00
C SER A 60 -32.83 -17.49 -16.07
N ALA A 61 -32.41 -18.69 -15.67
CA ALA A 61 -31.84 -19.74 -16.51
C ALA A 61 -32.62 -20.03 -17.82
N GLY A 62 -32.26 -19.33 -18.90
CA GLY A 62 -32.67 -19.64 -20.26
C GLY A 62 -31.66 -20.57 -20.93
N SER A 63 -32.15 -21.51 -21.73
CA SER A 63 -31.33 -22.31 -22.64
C SER A 63 -31.37 -21.70 -24.05
N GLY A 64 -30.24 -21.75 -24.77
CA GLY A 64 -30.14 -21.29 -26.15
C GLY A 64 -28.96 -20.35 -26.44
N PRO A 65 -28.70 -20.06 -27.74
CA PRO A 65 -27.53 -19.30 -28.19
C PRO A 65 -27.47 -17.87 -27.62
N GLU A 66 -28.62 -17.23 -27.44
CA GLU A 66 -28.70 -15.86 -26.88
C GLU A 66 -28.36 -15.83 -25.39
N ALA A 67 -28.81 -16.82 -24.62
CA ALA A 67 -28.47 -16.96 -23.20
C ALA A 67 -26.97 -17.22 -23.02
N GLU A 68 -26.37 -18.04 -23.90
CA GLU A 68 -24.92 -18.29 -23.92
C GLU A 68 -24.11 -17.05 -24.32
N ALA A 69 -24.59 -16.27 -25.30
CA ALA A 69 -23.99 -14.98 -25.64
C ALA A 69 -24.04 -14.00 -24.47
N GLY A 70 -25.17 -13.93 -23.75
CA GLY A 70 -25.34 -13.13 -22.54
C GLY A 70 -24.36 -13.52 -21.42
N ARG A 71 -24.21 -14.83 -21.14
CA ARG A 71 -23.24 -15.35 -20.16
C ARG A 71 -21.81 -14.96 -20.51
N ARG A 72 -21.41 -15.10 -21.78
CA ARG A 72 -20.06 -14.70 -22.25
C ARG A 72 -19.83 -13.19 -22.15
N ALA A 73 -20.83 -12.37 -22.50
CA ALA A 73 -20.74 -10.92 -22.36
C ALA A 73 -20.59 -10.51 -20.88
N MET A 74 -21.34 -11.17 -19.98
CA MET A 74 -21.23 -10.95 -18.54
C MET A 74 -19.86 -11.36 -18.00
N ALA A 75 -19.33 -12.52 -18.40
CA ALA A 75 -17.99 -12.96 -17.99
C ALA A 75 -16.90 -11.95 -18.39
N ARG A 76 -16.99 -11.35 -19.59
CA ARG A 76 -16.07 -10.30 -20.03
C ARG A 76 -16.20 -9.02 -19.19
N LEU A 77 -17.42 -8.66 -18.79
CA LEU A 77 -17.65 -7.49 -17.93
C LEU A 77 -17.07 -7.68 -16.53
N VAL A 78 -17.24 -8.86 -15.93
CA VAL A 78 -16.64 -9.19 -14.63
C VAL A 78 -15.13 -9.03 -14.71
N ALA A 79 -14.48 -9.69 -15.67
CA ALA A 79 -13.03 -9.60 -15.87
C ALA A 79 -12.55 -8.17 -16.12
N ALA A 80 -13.28 -7.37 -16.92
CA ALA A 80 -12.95 -5.97 -17.15
C ALA A 80 -13.08 -5.11 -15.88
N SER A 81 -14.08 -5.39 -15.04
CA SER A 81 -14.30 -4.66 -13.78
C SER A 81 -13.27 -5.00 -12.70
N GLU A 82 -12.87 -6.28 -12.60
CA GLU A 82 -11.80 -6.73 -11.71
C GLU A 82 -10.48 -6.07 -12.11
N ARG A 83 -10.14 -6.11 -13.40
CA ARG A 83 -8.94 -5.44 -13.92
C ARG A 83 -8.94 -3.93 -13.68
N LEU A 84 -10.07 -3.26 -13.88
CA LEU A 84 -10.17 -1.82 -13.60
C LEU A 84 -9.93 -1.51 -12.12
N ARG A 85 -10.47 -2.32 -11.21
CA ARG A 85 -10.23 -2.15 -9.77
C ARG A 85 -8.77 -2.34 -9.41
N GLU A 86 -8.11 -3.36 -9.97
CA GLU A 86 -6.70 -3.62 -9.76
C GLU A 86 -5.83 -2.47 -10.29
N ASP A 87 -6.06 -2.04 -11.54
CA ASP A 87 -5.34 -0.95 -12.19
C ASP A 87 -5.53 0.38 -11.42
N LEU A 88 -6.76 0.68 -10.95
CA LEU A 88 -7.03 1.84 -10.10
C LEU A 88 -6.35 1.74 -8.74
N THR A 89 -6.33 0.55 -8.13
CA THR A 89 -5.63 0.34 -6.86
C THR A 89 -4.15 0.63 -7.04
N VAL A 90 -3.52 0.02 -8.05
CA VAL A 90 -2.09 0.21 -8.35
C VAL A 90 -1.79 1.67 -8.63
N TYR A 91 -2.64 2.35 -9.41
CA TYR A 91 -2.48 3.77 -9.73
C TYR A 91 -2.58 4.67 -8.48
N VAL A 92 -3.56 4.45 -7.61
CA VAL A 92 -3.70 5.22 -6.36
C VAL A 92 -2.47 5.02 -5.48
N LEU A 93 -2.01 3.78 -5.31
CA LEU A 93 -0.85 3.48 -4.47
C LEU A 93 0.45 4.02 -5.07
N SER A 94 0.62 3.99 -6.39
CA SER A 94 1.80 4.59 -7.04
C SER A 94 1.84 6.10 -6.80
N LYS A 95 0.70 6.80 -6.89
CA LYS A 95 0.63 8.24 -6.58
C LYS A 95 0.90 8.56 -5.12
N ILE A 96 0.51 7.69 -4.19
CA ILE A 96 0.88 7.81 -2.78
C ILE A 96 2.38 7.60 -2.60
N SER A 97 2.97 6.61 -3.27
CA SER A 97 4.41 6.34 -3.23
C SER A 97 5.23 7.53 -3.79
N GLU A 98 4.86 8.05 -4.97
CA GLU A 98 5.45 9.24 -5.58
C GLU A 98 5.37 10.47 -4.65
N ALA A 99 4.25 10.63 -3.92
CA ALA A 99 4.09 11.73 -2.97
C ALA A 99 4.91 11.56 -1.68
N GLY A 100 5.18 10.32 -1.28
CA GLY A 100 6.02 10.01 -0.13
C GLY A 100 7.51 10.19 -0.41
N GLU A 101 7.94 10.05 -1.66
CA GLU A 101 9.35 10.12 -2.03
C GLU A 101 10.03 11.43 -1.59
N PRO A 102 9.47 12.64 -1.86
CA PRO A 102 10.05 13.88 -1.34
C PRO A 102 10.23 13.89 0.18
N ILE A 103 9.28 13.34 0.94
CA ILE A 103 9.38 13.25 2.41
C ILE A 103 10.55 12.34 2.79
N LEU A 104 10.65 11.17 2.15
CA LEU A 104 11.74 10.22 2.38
C LEU A 104 13.11 10.80 1.97
N THR A 105 13.20 11.59 0.91
CA THR A 105 14.46 12.25 0.54
C THR A 105 14.94 13.31 1.53
N THR A 106 14.04 13.85 2.38
CA THR A 106 14.45 14.76 3.47
C THR A 106 15.13 14.03 4.63
N LEU A 107 15.12 12.70 4.61
CA LEU A 107 15.72 11.86 5.62
C LEU A 107 17.25 11.97 5.53
N LYS A 108 17.81 12.90 6.32
CA LYS A 108 19.26 13.07 6.44
C LYS A 108 19.85 11.88 7.21
N GLY A 109 20.96 11.35 6.69
CA GLY A 109 21.58 10.06 7.03
C GLY A 109 22.14 9.87 8.44
N ASP A 110 21.44 10.31 9.48
CA ASP A 110 21.83 10.15 10.89
C ASP A 110 21.53 8.76 11.46
N TRP A 111 21.39 7.75 10.60
CA TRP A 111 21.20 6.36 11.00
C TRP A 111 22.37 5.75 11.75
N THR A 112 23.51 6.43 11.79
CA THR A 112 24.75 5.97 12.44
C THR A 112 24.95 6.51 13.85
N SER A 113 24.36 7.66 14.18
CA SER A 113 24.69 8.47 15.37
C SER A 113 23.46 9.07 16.08
N ALA A 114 22.24 8.80 15.60
CA ALA A 114 21.02 9.32 16.20
C ALA A 114 20.96 8.98 17.70
N GLY A 115 20.88 10.02 18.53
CA GLY A 115 20.44 9.87 19.92
C GLY A 115 19.05 9.23 19.92
N THR A 116 18.80 8.35 20.89
CA THR A 116 17.46 7.81 21.17
C THR A 116 16.60 8.95 21.71
N GLY A 117 15.96 9.69 20.81
CA GLY A 117 14.89 10.61 21.20
C GLY A 117 13.60 9.82 21.40
N ASP A 118 12.80 10.20 22.39
CA ASP A 118 11.50 9.58 22.68
C ASP A 118 10.42 9.94 21.64
N ALA A 119 10.71 10.87 20.73
CA ALA A 119 9.81 11.34 19.70
C ALA A 119 10.09 10.68 18.34
N PRO A 120 9.04 10.43 17.52
CA PRO A 120 9.22 9.97 16.16
C PRO A 120 10.03 11.00 15.33
N GLY A 121 10.81 10.51 14.39
CA GLY A 121 11.53 11.31 13.43
C GLY A 121 10.59 12.20 12.63
N GLU A 122 11.10 13.39 12.25
CA GLU A 122 10.35 14.36 11.44
C GLU A 122 9.72 13.73 10.19
N TYR A 123 10.49 12.90 9.48
CA TYR A 123 10.01 12.23 8.27
C TYR A 123 8.81 11.32 8.58
N MET A 124 8.78 10.62 9.71
CA MET A 124 7.68 9.73 10.09
C MET A 124 6.43 10.53 10.41
N ARG A 125 6.57 11.64 11.17
CA ARG A 125 5.45 12.56 11.42
C ARG A 125 4.88 13.10 10.11
N ARG A 126 5.74 13.57 9.21
CA ARG A 126 5.32 14.06 7.89
C ARG A 126 4.68 12.97 7.03
N LEU A 127 5.19 11.74 7.02
CA LEU A 127 4.53 10.62 6.34
C LEU A 127 3.13 10.37 6.90
N ILE A 128 2.93 10.48 8.21
CA ILE A 128 1.61 10.32 8.81
C ILE A 128 0.71 11.51 8.46
N ASP A 129 1.14 12.73 8.80
CA ASP A 129 0.31 13.93 8.76
C ASP A 129 0.06 14.45 7.34
N GLU A 130 1.07 14.37 6.45
CA GLU A 130 0.98 14.90 5.09
C GLU A 130 0.51 13.86 4.06
N LEU A 131 0.59 12.55 4.38
CA LEU A 131 0.33 11.48 3.41
C LEU A 131 -0.69 10.44 3.90
N VAL A 132 -0.38 9.68 4.96
CA VAL A 132 -1.22 8.55 5.40
C VAL A 132 -2.58 9.03 5.93
N SER A 133 -2.59 10.03 6.81
CA SER A 133 -3.80 10.59 7.41
C SER A 133 -4.74 11.18 6.34
N PRO A 134 -4.30 12.09 5.46
CA PRO A 134 -5.15 12.62 4.39
C PRO A 134 -5.64 11.54 3.41
N ALA A 135 -4.81 10.54 3.10
CA ALA A 135 -5.21 9.42 2.24
C ALA A 135 -6.32 8.58 2.89
N ILE A 136 -6.16 8.24 4.16
CA ILE A 136 -7.17 7.47 4.92
C ILE A 136 -8.46 8.27 5.08
N GLU A 137 -8.38 9.59 5.30
CA GLU A 137 -9.55 10.47 5.30
C GLU A 137 -10.32 10.39 3.98
N CYS A 138 -9.60 10.60 2.86
CA CYS A 138 -10.19 10.57 1.53
C CYS A 138 -10.84 9.22 1.22
N ILE A 139 -10.20 8.12 1.62
CA ILE A 139 -10.74 6.77 1.47
C ILE A 139 -11.97 6.57 2.37
N GLY A 140 -11.95 7.12 3.58
CA GLY A 140 -13.05 7.06 4.55
C GLY A 140 -14.31 7.79 4.11
N LEU A 141 -14.18 8.81 3.24
CA LEU A 141 -15.31 9.49 2.60
C LEU A 141 -15.97 8.66 1.48
N GLY A 142 -15.31 7.60 1.01
CA GLY A 142 -15.81 6.70 -0.03
C GLY A 142 -16.64 5.54 0.51
N ASP A 143 -16.88 4.55 -0.34
CA ASP A 143 -17.56 3.31 0.02
C ASP A 143 -16.78 2.48 1.06
N LYS A 144 -17.50 1.78 1.94
CA LYS A 144 -16.88 0.96 2.99
C LYS A 144 -15.94 -0.11 2.40
N ALA A 145 -16.34 -0.81 1.35
CA ALA A 145 -15.50 -1.86 0.76
C ALA A 145 -14.21 -1.28 0.12
N SER A 146 -14.26 -0.03 -0.38
CA SER A 146 -13.05 0.67 -0.82
C SER A 146 -12.03 0.84 0.29
N GLY A 147 -12.50 1.22 1.48
CA GLY A 147 -11.61 1.38 2.62
C GLY A 147 -11.07 0.08 3.21
N GLU A 148 -11.77 -1.05 3.05
CA GLU A 148 -11.23 -2.36 3.42
C GLU A 148 -10.03 -2.77 2.54
N VAL A 149 -10.07 -2.39 1.26
CA VAL A 149 -8.99 -2.70 0.31
C VAL A 149 -7.85 -1.69 0.41
N LEU A 150 -8.15 -0.38 0.38
CA LEU A 150 -7.12 0.65 0.24
C LEU A 150 -6.42 1.01 1.54
N MET A 151 -7.13 1.13 2.68
CA MET A 151 -6.50 1.64 3.91
C MET A 151 -5.29 0.80 4.37
N PRO A 152 -5.36 -0.56 4.39
CA PRO A 152 -4.18 -1.37 4.72
C PRO A 152 -3.05 -1.21 3.69
N LYS A 153 -3.40 -1.09 2.40
CA LYS A 153 -2.43 -0.94 1.31
C LYS A 153 -1.72 0.42 1.33
N VAL A 154 -2.38 1.49 1.77
CA VAL A 154 -1.74 2.81 1.97
C VAL A 154 -0.65 2.73 3.02
N VAL A 155 -0.95 2.16 4.20
CA VAL A 155 0.04 1.99 5.26
C VAL A 155 1.20 1.10 4.79
N ALA A 156 0.89 0.00 4.10
CA ALA A 156 1.91 -0.86 3.52
C ALA A 156 2.80 -0.12 2.52
N THR A 157 2.22 0.66 1.61
CA THR A 157 2.96 1.44 0.60
C THR A 157 3.95 2.41 1.24
N VAL A 158 3.57 3.04 2.35
CA VAL A 158 4.46 3.98 3.06
C VAL A 158 5.59 3.25 3.77
N ILE A 159 5.32 2.11 4.41
CA ILE A 159 6.35 1.31 5.07
C ILE A 159 7.31 0.72 4.03
N ASP A 160 6.79 0.11 2.96
CA ASP A 160 7.61 -0.44 1.88
C ASP A 160 8.43 0.66 1.20
N GLY A 161 7.84 1.84 0.96
CA GLY A 161 8.56 2.99 0.44
C GLY A 161 9.73 3.43 1.33
N LEU A 162 9.55 3.44 2.65
CA LEU A 162 10.63 3.71 3.61
C LEU A 162 11.72 2.64 3.54
N LEU A 163 11.36 1.36 3.58
CA LEU A 163 12.31 0.24 3.52
C LEU A 163 13.13 0.27 2.22
N ASP A 164 12.45 0.45 1.08
CA ASP A 164 13.07 0.58 -0.23
C ASP A 164 13.98 1.80 -0.29
N HIS A 165 13.58 2.93 0.30
CA HIS A 165 14.42 4.13 0.35
C HIS A 165 15.72 3.88 1.14
N LEU A 166 15.65 3.19 2.28
CA LEU A 166 16.83 2.82 3.08
C LEU A 166 17.78 1.90 2.32
N GLN A 167 17.25 0.96 1.55
CA GLN A 167 18.04 0.08 0.69
C GLN A 167 18.69 0.85 -0.47
N LYS A 168 17.90 1.64 -1.21
CA LYS A 168 18.36 2.44 -2.37
C LYS A 168 19.44 3.44 -1.99
N THR A 169 19.27 4.14 -0.86
CA THR A 169 20.27 5.09 -0.34
C THR A 169 21.46 4.42 0.33
N ARG A 170 21.45 3.09 0.43
CA ARG A 170 22.50 2.29 1.09
C ARG A 170 22.77 2.76 2.52
N ALA A 171 21.71 3.11 3.25
CA ALA A 171 21.79 3.63 4.59
C ALA A 171 22.63 2.71 5.50
N ARG A 172 23.58 3.29 6.24
CA ARG A 172 24.32 2.57 7.28
C ARG A 172 23.60 2.75 8.60
N ILE A 173 23.04 1.67 9.13
CA ILE A 173 22.14 1.70 10.29
C ILE A 173 22.87 1.13 11.51
N SER A 174 23.16 1.98 12.50
CA SER A 174 23.66 1.54 13.81
C SER A 174 22.54 0.91 14.63
N VAL A 175 22.88 0.26 15.74
CA VAL A 175 21.87 -0.27 16.68
C VAL A 175 20.93 0.84 17.14
N GLN A 176 21.46 2.03 17.47
CA GLN A 176 20.65 3.19 17.85
C GLN A 176 19.75 3.67 16.69
N GLY A 177 20.25 3.68 15.46
CA GLY A 177 19.44 3.99 14.29
C GLY A 177 18.32 2.97 14.04
N ALA A 178 18.57 1.69 14.30
CA ALA A 178 17.57 0.64 14.21
C ALA A 178 16.52 0.73 15.33
N GLU A 179 16.93 1.08 16.56
CA GLU A 179 15.99 1.34 17.67
C GLU A 179 15.11 2.56 17.38
N ARG A 180 15.69 3.62 16.80
CA ARG A 180 14.92 4.77 16.34
C ARG A 180 13.89 4.37 15.27
N LEU A 181 14.31 3.61 14.26
CA LEU A 181 13.41 3.09 13.23
C LEU A 181 12.29 2.25 13.85
N LYS A 182 12.60 1.41 14.84
CA LYS A 182 11.59 0.66 15.60
C LYS A 182 10.61 1.60 16.31
N GLY A 183 11.09 2.64 16.98
CA GLY A 183 10.26 3.67 17.62
C GLY A 183 9.33 4.39 16.63
N ASP A 184 9.85 4.74 15.45
CA ASP A 184 9.07 5.35 14.36
C ASP A 184 7.93 4.42 13.88
N MET A 185 8.21 3.11 13.82
CA MET A 185 7.21 2.11 13.44
C MET A 185 6.19 1.86 14.55
N ASP A 186 6.61 1.85 15.81
CA ASP A 186 5.71 1.74 16.95
C ASP A 186 4.80 2.98 17.04
N HIS A 187 5.29 4.17 16.70
CA HIS A 187 4.48 5.37 16.56
C HIS A 187 3.42 5.24 15.46
N LEU A 188 3.79 4.75 14.27
CA LEU A 188 2.82 4.48 13.20
C LEU A 188 1.75 3.46 13.63
N ARG A 189 2.16 2.38 14.30
CA ARG A 189 1.23 1.38 14.83
C ARG A 189 0.27 1.99 15.83
N GLU A 190 0.78 2.81 16.74
CA GLU A 190 -0.03 3.47 17.74
C GLU A 190 -0.99 4.48 17.14
N TRP A 191 -0.56 5.22 16.12
CA TRP A 191 -1.43 6.07 15.33
C TRP A 191 -2.56 5.27 14.69
N VAL A 192 -2.30 4.10 14.08
CA VAL A 192 -3.35 3.24 13.52
C VAL A 192 -4.32 2.75 14.62
N ARG A 193 -3.82 2.44 15.82
CA ARG A 193 -4.64 1.97 16.95
C ARG A 193 -5.55 3.04 17.54
N THR A 194 -5.08 4.28 17.60
CA THR A 194 -5.74 5.34 18.37
C THR A 194 -6.42 6.40 17.52
N SER A 195 -5.98 6.56 16.26
CA SER A 195 -6.53 7.57 15.36
C SER A 195 -8.03 7.39 15.17
N HIS A 196 -8.77 8.49 15.31
CA HIS A 196 -10.19 8.57 15.02
C HIS A 196 -10.49 8.40 13.52
N MET A 197 -9.47 8.62 12.67
CA MET A 197 -9.57 8.47 11.21
C MET A 197 -9.57 7.01 10.77
N VAL A 198 -9.05 6.10 11.62
CA VAL A 198 -9.04 4.66 11.35
C VAL A 198 -10.23 4.02 12.05
N PRO A 199 -11.23 3.50 11.31
CA PRO A 199 -12.38 2.82 11.89
C PRO A 199 -11.95 1.65 12.77
N ALA A 200 -12.52 1.52 13.97
CA ALA A 200 -12.15 0.49 14.94
C ALA A 200 -12.16 -0.93 14.34
N ALA A 201 -13.15 -1.24 13.49
CA ALA A 201 -13.29 -2.51 12.79
C ALA A 201 -12.12 -2.85 11.84
N ARG A 202 -11.30 -1.87 11.46
CA ARG A 202 -10.21 -2.03 10.48
C ARG A 202 -8.81 -2.02 11.08
N ARG A 203 -8.67 -1.57 12.33
CA ARG A 203 -7.37 -1.40 12.99
C ARG A 203 -6.56 -2.69 12.98
N ASN A 204 -7.21 -3.81 13.35
CA ASN A 204 -6.56 -5.11 13.38
C ASN A 204 -6.08 -5.55 11.98
N ALA A 205 -6.94 -5.43 10.96
CA ALA A 205 -6.59 -5.80 9.59
C ALA A 205 -5.42 -4.98 9.02
N MET A 206 -5.33 -3.69 9.39
CA MET A 206 -4.20 -2.84 9.02
C MET A 206 -2.91 -3.27 9.72
N LEU A 207 -2.97 -3.60 11.02
CA LEU A 207 -1.82 -3.96 11.84
C LEU A 207 -1.32 -5.39 11.63
N SER A 208 -2.18 -6.31 11.19
CA SER A 208 -1.82 -7.70 10.88
C SER A 208 -1.36 -7.90 9.44
N GLY A 209 -1.09 -6.80 8.71
CA GLY A 209 -0.67 -6.86 7.31
C GLY A 209 0.72 -7.48 7.12
N PRO A 210 0.99 -8.15 5.98
CA PRO A 210 2.30 -8.76 5.68
C PRO A 210 3.49 -7.80 5.79
N VAL A 211 3.26 -6.51 5.54
CA VAL A 211 4.29 -5.47 5.65
C VAL A 211 4.86 -5.32 7.07
N PHE A 212 4.02 -5.49 8.10
CA PHE A 212 4.48 -5.43 9.49
C PHE A 212 5.29 -6.66 9.87
N VAL A 213 4.95 -7.83 9.31
CA VAL A 213 5.76 -9.05 9.44
C VAL A 213 7.11 -8.88 8.74
N ARG A 214 7.13 -8.34 7.52
CA ARG A 214 8.37 -8.00 6.80
C ARG A 214 9.25 -7.08 7.65
N LEU A 215 8.65 -6.00 8.17
CA LEU A 215 9.33 -5.04 9.01
C LEU A 215 9.92 -5.68 10.28
N GLU A 216 9.17 -6.54 10.97
CA GLU A 216 9.66 -7.26 12.16
C GLU A 216 10.88 -8.13 11.83
N ASN A 217 10.84 -8.86 10.72
CA ASN A 217 11.99 -9.64 10.25
C ASN A 217 13.19 -8.74 9.92
N VAL A 218 12.96 -7.54 9.34
CA VAL A 218 14.04 -6.57 9.09
C VAL A 218 14.62 -6.07 10.42
N MET A 219 13.79 -5.75 11.40
CA MET A 219 14.24 -5.29 12.73
C MET A 219 15.06 -6.37 13.45
N GLN A 220 14.67 -7.64 13.35
CA GLN A 220 15.44 -8.75 13.91
C GLN A 220 16.86 -8.79 13.33
N LEU A 221 17.02 -8.59 12.02
CA LEU A 221 18.35 -8.54 11.40
C LEU A 221 19.15 -7.31 11.87
N LEU A 222 18.53 -6.13 11.95
CA LEU A 222 19.24 -4.90 12.29
C LEU A 222 19.66 -4.84 13.77
N LEU A 223 18.77 -5.25 14.68
CA LEU A 223 18.93 -5.13 16.13
C LEU A 223 19.71 -6.28 16.76
N ALA A 224 19.79 -7.46 16.13
CA ALA A 224 20.47 -8.63 16.69
C ALA A 224 21.93 -8.32 17.09
N PRO A 225 22.33 -8.40 18.37
CA PRO A 225 23.69 -8.04 18.82
C PRO A 225 24.78 -8.83 18.12
N ARG A 226 24.49 -10.09 17.77
CA ARG A 226 25.32 -10.99 16.96
C ARG A 226 24.40 -11.71 15.97
N LEU A 227 24.77 -11.72 14.69
CA LEU A 227 24.09 -12.52 13.67
C LEU A 227 24.99 -13.69 13.29
N ALA A 228 24.52 -14.91 13.53
CA ALA A 228 25.13 -16.11 12.97
C ALA A 228 24.80 -16.21 11.47
N PRO A 229 25.70 -16.73 10.62
CA PRO A 229 25.41 -16.98 9.21
C PRO A 229 24.12 -17.78 8.99
N ASP A 230 23.89 -18.81 9.81
CA ASP A 230 22.70 -19.67 9.72
C ASP A 230 21.40 -18.90 10.00
N ALA A 231 21.44 -17.91 10.91
CA ALA A 231 20.29 -17.05 11.20
C ALA A 231 19.95 -16.12 10.03
N VAL A 232 20.95 -15.72 9.23
CA VAL A 232 20.72 -14.93 8.01
C VAL A 232 20.16 -15.82 6.91
N SER A 233 20.71 -17.01 6.73
CA SER A 233 20.24 -17.98 5.72
C SER A 233 18.83 -18.52 6.00
N ALA A 234 18.44 -18.62 7.27
CA ALA A 234 17.09 -19.02 7.69
C ALA A 234 16.07 -17.87 7.69
N SER A 235 16.48 -16.64 7.37
CA SER A 235 15.57 -15.49 7.34
C SER A 235 14.51 -15.66 6.24
N PRO A 236 13.23 -15.36 6.52
CA PRO A 236 12.17 -15.41 5.51
C PRO A 236 12.24 -14.23 4.52
N LEU A 237 13.17 -13.30 4.70
CA LEU A 237 13.35 -12.14 3.83
C LEU A 237 14.16 -12.50 2.58
N PRO A 238 13.64 -12.24 1.35
CA PRO A 238 14.39 -12.50 0.12
C PRO A 238 15.64 -11.59 0.00
N ASP A 239 15.61 -10.44 0.66
CA ASP A 239 16.64 -9.40 0.70
C ASP A 239 17.45 -9.41 2.02
N ALA A 240 17.45 -10.52 2.76
CA ALA A 240 18.11 -10.62 4.08
C ALA A 240 19.59 -10.18 4.05
N GLN A 241 20.35 -10.61 3.04
CA GLN A 241 21.77 -10.25 2.89
C GLN A 241 21.96 -8.74 2.68
N GLU A 242 21.04 -8.09 1.98
CA GLU A 242 21.09 -6.65 1.77
C GLU A 242 20.88 -5.91 3.11
N TRP A 243 19.90 -6.32 3.91
CA TRP A 243 19.66 -5.75 5.24
C TRP A 243 20.84 -5.96 6.19
N VAL A 244 21.48 -7.13 6.17
CA VAL A 244 22.71 -7.38 6.94
C VAL A 244 23.84 -6.45 6.50
N ALA A 245 23.96 -6.17 5.20
CA ALA A 245 24.95 -5.23 4.67
C ALA A 245 24.68 -3.77 5.07
N ARG A 246 23.42 -3.40 5.39
CA ARG A 246 23.07 -2.07 5.91
C ARG A 246 23.51 -1.85 7.35
N ARG A 247 23.79 -2.91 8.12
CA ARG A 247 24.25 -2.77 9.51
C ARG A 247 25.56 -2.01 9.58
N SER A 248 25.56 -0.90 10.31
CA SER A 248 26.77 -0.17 10.65
C SER A 248 27.61 -1.03 11.59
N ARG A 249 28.66 -1.65 11.04
CA ARG A 249 29.71 -2.25 11.85
C ARG A 249 30.48 -1.08 12.43
N LYS A 250 30.28 -0.75 13.72
CA LYS A 250 31.31 -0.01 14.45
C LYS A 250 32.61 -0.77 14.15
N LYS A 251 33.59 -0.13 13.53
CA LYS A 251 34.97 -0.59 13.62
C LYS A 251 35.19 -0.71 15.12
N ARG A 252 35.14 -1.92 15.67
CA ARG A 252 35.74 -2.17 16.98
C ARG A 252 37.15 -1.63 16.79
N ALA A 253 37.52 -0.67 17.62
CA ALA A 253 38.91 -0.29 17.80
C ALA A 253 39.66 -1.59 18.11
N LEU A 254 40.19 -2.21 17.07
CA LEU A 254 41.10 -3.34 17.10
C LEU A 254 42.50 -2.74 16.99
N PHE A 255 42.80 -1.78 17.86
CA PHE A 255 44.14 -1.29 18.19
C PHE A 255 44.02 -0.57 19.53
N CYS A 256 44.06 -1.37 20.61
CA CYS A 256 44.79 -1.12 21.84
C CYS A 256 45.31 -2.47 22.29
#